data_AF-A0A7S3GAN9-F1
#
_entry.id   AF-A0A7S3GAN9-F1
#
_cell.length_a   1.000
_cell.length_b   1.000
_cell.length_c   1.000
_cell.angle_alpha   90.00
_cell.angle_beta   90.00
_cell.angle_gamma   90.00
#
_symmetry.space_group_name_H-M   'P 1'
#
loop_
_entity.id
_entity.type
_entity.pdbx_description
1 polymer ?
#
loop_
_entity_poly.entity_id
_entity_poly.type
_entity_poly.pdbx_seq_one_letter_code
_entity_poly.pdbx_strand_id
1 'polypeptide(L)'
;MGDCTRGDPIHHSDYEGPPVISMSAFGQLGRFGNQILQYIFLHIYSKKVGASLLLPPWVGSHLFGMEDSEVSVKLPAVVESKECKSNSTFTDIMLNHITESNKGDTVHELCPESLLNESELPVNVDVWGWFQWNMEYAKPYEAELRAMFRPVPELKAAMDRQVDEKLRSLGKTVVGVHLRLGDYKNTSAASWSYIAPTSWYVEWLRELWPTLDDPVLFVASDEIDTVLRDFAEFNPVTTDSLGITLPEEYEDIKAGFFPDFYTLTK
;
A
#
# COMPACT_ATOMS: atom_id res chain seq x y z
N MET A 1 -25.31 28.49 41.33
CA MET A 1 -24.34 27.71 42.12
C MET A 1 -24.41 26.28 41.62
N GLY A 2 -23.45 25.69 40.92
CA GLY A 2 -22.26 26.14 40.18
C GLY A 2 -22.16 25.17 38.99
N ASP A 3 -22.14 25.68 37.77
CA ASP A 3 -20.92 25.74 36.94
C ASP A 3 -20.30 24.36 36.67
N CYS A 4 -20.92 23.62 35.74
CA CYS A 4 -20.20 22.64 34.94
C CYS A 4 -19.69 23.40 33.72
N THR A 5 -18.42 23.78 33.79
CA THR A 5 -17.64 24.44 32.75
C THR A 5 -17.97 23.86 31.38
N ARG A 6 -18.54 24.70 30.51
CA ARG A 6 -18.48 24.53 29.06
C ARG A 6 -17.02 24.31 28.71
N GLY A 7 -16.67 23.11 28.25
CA GLY A 7 -15.41 22.94 27.53
C GLY A 7 -15.49 23.85 26.31
N ASP A 8 -14.52 24.75 26.18
CA ASP A 8 -14.41 25.62 25.02
C ASP A 8 -14.44 24.78 23.73
N PRO A 9 -15.02 25.30 22.63
CA PRO A 9 -14.92 24.64 21.35
C PRO A 9 -13.44 24.51 20.99
N ILE A 10 -12.98 23.28 20.74
CA ILE A 10 -11.62 23.01 20.29
C ILE A 10 -11.48 23.63 18.90
N HIS A 11 -10.71 24.71 18.80
CA HIS A 11 -10.36 25.31 17.52
C HIS A 11 -9.46 24.34 16.74
N HIS A 12 -9.89 23.98 15.54
CA HIS A 12 -9.03 23.38 14.55
C HIS A 12 -8.19 24.51 13.90
N SER A 13 -6.86 24.31 13.82
CA SER A 13 -5.81 25.17 13.20
C SER A 13 -4.91 26.08 14.08
N ASP A 14 -4.62 25.74 15.34
CA ASP A 14 -3.57 26.44 16.11
C ASP A 14 -2.14 25.90 15.88
N TYR A 15 -1.91 25.13 14.82
CA TYR A 15 -0.56 24.65 14.53
C TYR A 15 0.28 25.79 13.92
N GLU A 16 1.18 26.36 14.73
CA GLU A 16 2.08 27.45 14.34
C GLU A 16 3.47 26.98 13.85
N GLY A 17 3.66 25.66 13.70
CA GLY A 17 4.93 25.09 13.27
C GLY A 17 5.18 25.14 11.76
N PRO A 18 6.33 24.62 11.29
CA PRO A 18 6.62 24.49 9.86
C PRO A 18 5.56 23.63 9.16
N PRO A 19 5.23 23.86 7.87
CA PRO A 19 4.17 23.13 7.18
C PRO A 19 4.32 21.60 7.29
N VAL A 20 3.23 20.94 7.67
CA VAL A 20 3.16 19.48 7.77
C VAL A 20 1.92 18.93 7.07
N ILE A 21 2.01 17.69 6.62
CA ILE A 21 0.85 16.85 6.33
C ILE A 21 0.97 15.56 7.12
N SER A 22 -0.14 15.03 7.62
CA SER A 22 -0.16 13.74 8.31
C SER A 22 -1.12 12.77 7.64
N MET A 23 -0.98 11.49 7.96
CA MET A 23 -2.04 10.50 7.78
C MET A 23 -2.09 9.62 9.03
N SER A 24 -2.86 10.06 10.03
CA SER A 24 -2.95 9.39 11.33
C SER A 24 -3.50 7.96 11.24
N ALA A 25 -4.30 7.67 10.21
CA ALA A 25 -4.84 6.34 9.91
C ALA A 25 -3.96 5.50 8.96
N PHE A 26 -2.74 5.94 8.65
CA PHE A 26 -1.84 5.20 7.76
C PHE A 26 -1.56 3.79 8.33
N GLY A 27 -1.60 2.79 7.47
CA GLY A 27 -1.49 1.38 7.88
C GLY A 27 -2.76 0.76 8.47
N GLN A 28 -3.81 1.55 8.74
CA GLN A 28 -5.12 1.05 9.17
C GLN A 28 -6.12 0.95 7.99
N LEU A 29 -5.86 1.68 6.92
CA LEU A 29 -6.63 1.64 5.68
C LEU A 29 -6.00 0.64 4.71
N GLY A 30 -6.23 -0.65 5.00
CA GLY A 30 -5.80 -1.79 4.18
C GLY A 30 -4.42 -2.35 4.48
N ARG A 31 -3.99 -3.30 3.65
CA ARG A 31 -2.71 -4.02 3.78
C ARG A 31 -1.58 -3.30 3.01
N PHE A 32 -0.38 -3.90 3.01
CA PHE A 32 0.86 -3.35 2.45
C PHE A 32 0.73 -2.67 1.06
N GLY A 33 0.03 -3.29 0.09
CA GLY A 33 -0.17 -2.67 -1.23
C GLY A 33 -0.89 -1.32 -1.18
N ASN A 34 -1.83 -1.12 -0.24
CA ASN A 34 -2.48 0.18 -0.02
C ASN A 34 -1.50 1.19 0.59
N GLN A 35 -0.69 0.74 1.55
CA GLN A 35 0.32 1.59 2.19
C GLN A 35 1.31 2.15 1.17
N ILE A 36 1.73 1.36 0.18
CA ILE A 36 2.60 1.82 -0.92
C ILE A 36 1.94 2.94 -1.72
N LEU A 37 0.68 2.77 -2.13
CA LEU A 37 -0.04 3.77 -2.93
C LEU A 37 -0.35 5.03 -2.13
N GLN A 38 -0.79 4.87 -0.87
CA GLN A 38 -0.99 5.97 0.08
C GLN A 38 0.32 6.76 0.27
N TYR A 39 1.44 6.07 0.48
CA TYR A 39 2.74 6.71 0.66
C TYR A 39 3.18 7.46 -0.60
N ILE A 40 3.01 6.87 -1.80
CA ILE A 40 3.29 7.57 -3.07
C ILE A 40 2.51 8.88 -3.14
N PHE A 41 1.22 8.83 -2.86
CA PHE A 41 0.36 10.01 -2.89
C PHE A 41 0.82 11.05 -1.87
N LEU A 42 1.03 10.65 -0.62
CA LEU A 42 1.46 11.54 0.47
C LEU A 42 2.83 12.17 0.17
N HIS A 43 3.76 11.41 -0.39
CA HIS A 43 5.05 11.92 -0.81
C HIS A 43 4.89 13.02 -1.86
N ILE A 44 4.11 12.78 -2.91
CA ILE A 44 3.84 13.77 -3.95
C ILE A 44 3.15 15.01 -3.37
N TYR A 45 2.14 14.82 -2.52
CA TYR A 45 1.44 15.90 -1.85
C TYR A 45 2.41 16.74 -1.02
N SER A 46 3.18 16.11 -0.13
CA SER A 46 4.13 16.82 0.75
C SER A 46 5.10 17.70 -0.05
N LYS A 47 5.61 17.20 -1.17
CA LYS A 47 6.50 17.96 -2.07
C LYS A 47 5.81 19.15 -2.72
N LYS A 48 4.58 18.98 -3.17
CA LYS A 48 3.80 20.04 -3.83
C LYS A 48 3.52 21.23 -2.94
N VAL A 49 3.26 20.96 -1.66
CA VAL A 49 2.97 22.03 -0.69
C VAL A 49 4.17 22.44 0.16
N GLY A 50 5.34 21.83 -0.07
CA GLY A 50 6.56 22.10 0.70
C GLY A 50 6.43 21.75 2.18
N ALA A 51 5.69 20.69 2.51
CA ALA A 51 5.44 20.24 3.87
C ALA A 51 6.26 18.99 4.23
N SER A 52 6.51 18.80 5.52
CA SER A 52 7.05 17.54 6.04
C SER A 52 5.93 16.50 6.19
N LEU A 53 6.24 15.24 5.96
CA LEU A 53 5.29 14.13 6.10
C LEU A 53 5.36 13.51 7.50
N LEU A 54 4.20 13.36 8.15
CA LEU A 54 4.07 12.72 9.45
C LEU A 54 3.26 11.43 9.34
N LEU A 55 3.84 10.30 9.75
CA LEU A 55 3.17 8.99 9.70
C LEU A 55 3.36 8.20 11.00
N PRO A 56 2.38 7.38 11.42
CA PRO A 56 2.62 6.31 12.38
C PRO A 56 3.73 5.36 11.91
N PRO A 57 4.44 4.68 12.83
CA PRO A 57 5.41 3.66 12.47
C PRO A 57 4.80 2.60 11.54
N TRP A 58 5.49 2.31 10.44
CA TRP A 58 5.01 1.36 9.44
C TRP A 58 6.14 0.50 8.90
N VAL A 59 5.76 -0.60 8.25
CA VAL A 59 6.71 -1.64 7.82
C VAL A 59 7.66 -1.13 6.73
N GLY A 60 7.21 -0.21 5.86
CA GLY A 60 8.00 0.33 4.77
C GLY A 60 9.21 1.13 5.22
N SER A 61 9.15 1.81 6.39
CA SER A 61 10.30 2.52 6.96
C SER A 61 11.50 1.60 7.13
N HIS A 62 11.27 0.38 7.60
CA HIS A 62 12.31 -0.62 7.82
C HIS A 62 12.75 -1.28 6.51
N LEU A 63 11.80 -1.57 5.61
CA LEU A 63 12.10 -2.24 4.36
C LEU A 63 12.88 -1.35 3.38
N PHE A 64 12.58 -0.05 3.35
CA PHE A 64 13.07 0.91 2.35
C PHE A 64 13.98 2.00 2.93
N GLY A 65 14.21 2.01 4.24
CA GLY A 65 15.05 3.00 4.91
C GLY A 65 14.45 4.41 4.93
N MET A 66 13.13 4.50 5.14
CA MET A 66 12.44 5.80 5.23
C MET A 66 12.47 6.31 6.66
N GLU A 67 12.74 7.60 6.82
CA GLU A 67 12.87 8.30 8.11
C GLU A 67 11.72 9.31 8.27
N ASP A 68 10.48 8.83 8.22
CA ASP A 68 9.31 9.66 8.44
C ASP A 68 9.18 10.06 9.91
N SER A 69 8.77 11.31 10.17
CA SER A 69 8.49 11.76 11.53
C SER A 69 7.15 11.22 12.02
N GLU A 70 7.04 10.94 13.30
CA GLU A 70 5.79 10.44 13.87
C GLU A 70 4.72 11.53 13.99
N VAL A 71 3.46 11.11 13.83
CA VAL A 71 2.31 11.97 14.08
C VAL A 71 2.31 12.42 15.54
N SER A 72 2.44 13.73 15.75
CA SER A 72 2.55 14.36 17.07
C SER A 72 1.53 15.47 17.32
N VAL A 73 0.76 15.84 16.29
CA VAL A 73 -0.21 16.93 16.33
C VAL A 73 -1.51 16.46 15.69
N LYS A 74 -2.65 16.85 16.28
CA LYS A 74 -3.97 16.66 15.66
C LYS A 74 -4.22 17.77 14.65
N LEU A 75 -4.45 17.41 13.40
CA LEU A 75 -4.71 18.34 12.30
C LEU A 75 -6.15 18.19 11.77
N PRO A 76 -6.73 19.23 11.14
CA PRO A 76 -8.01 19.14 10.43
C PRO A 76 -7.96 18.07 9.33
N ALA A 77 -9.05 17.31 9.17
CA ALA A 77 -9.09 16.25 8.17
C ALA A 77 -9.33 16.79 6.75
N VAL A 78 -8.69 16.14 5.78
CA VAL A 78 -9.03 16.19 4.35
C VAL A 78 -9.19 14.77 3.83
N VAL A 79 -10.18 14.53 2.98
CA VAL A 79 -10.59 13.18 2.58
C VAL A 79 -10.49 12.98 1.07
N GLU A 80 -10.17 11.77 0.62
CA GLU A 80 -10.35 11.38 -0.78
C GLU A 80 -11.83 11.47 -1.16
N SER A 81 -12.14 12.20 -2.24
CA SER A 81 -13.52 12.32 -2.73
C SER A 81 -14.04 10.98 -3.22
N LYS A 82 -15.26 10.63 -2.80
CA LYS A 82 -15.98 9.46 -3.31
C LYS A 82 -16.37 9.60 -4.79
N GLU A 83 -16.45 10.84 -5.29
CA GLU A 83 -16.90 11.12 -6.66
C GLU A 83 -15.78 10.91 -7.70
N CYS A 84 -14.52 10.88 -7.26
CA CYS A 84 -13.35 10.82 -8.12
C CYS A 84 -12.94 9.39 -8.55
N LYS A 85 -13.89 8.43 -8.45
CA LYS A 85 -13.94 7.12 -9.13
C LYS A 85 -12.73 6.17 -9.02
N SER A 86 -11.80 6.40 -8.11
CA SER A 86 -10.68 5.49 -7.83
C SER A 86 -11.04 4.38 -6.84
N ASN A 87 -12.08 3.58 -7.11
CA ASN A 87 -12.50 2.51 -6.19
C ASN A 87 -12.57 2.96 -4.70
N SER A 88 -12.83 4.24 -4.43
CA SER A 88 -12.82 4.75 -3.06
C SER A 88 -13.95 4.06 -2.30
N THR A 89 -13.57 3.19 -1.37
CA THR A 89 -14.49 2.40 -0.53
C THR A 89 -14.80 3.11 0.77
N PHE A 90 -14.60 4.43 0.83
CA PHE A 90 -15.05 5.22 1.96
C PHE A 90 -16.56 5.05 2.10
N THR A 91 -16.95 4.21 3.06
CA THR A 91 -18.35 4.01 3.39
C THR A 91 -18.90 5.30 4.00
N ASP A 92 -20.20 5.52 3.87
CA ASP A 92 -20.86 6.64 4.53
C ASP A 92 -20.59 6.64 6.05
N ILE A 93 -20.40 5.46 6.67
CA ILE A 93 -20.02 5.31 8.08
C ILE A 93 -18.66 5.96 8.35
N MET A 94 -17.66 5.69 7.50
CA MET A 94 -16.31 6.24 7.66
C MET A 94 -16.29 7.75 7.41
N LEU A 95 -16.99 8.24 6.38
CA LEU A 95 -17.13 9.67 6.11
C LEU A 95 -17.85 10.39 7.25
N ASN A 96 -18.92 9.80 7.79
CA ASN A 96 -19.62 10.34 8.95
C ASN A 96 -18.71 10.37 10.17
N HIS A 97 -17.94 9.31 10.44
CA HIS A 97 -16.99 9.28 11.55
C HIS A 97 -15.94 10.39 11.44
N ILE A 98 -15.36 10.60 10.26
CA ILE A 98 -14.38 11.66 10.02
C ILE A 98 -15.03 13.03 10.19
N THR A 99 -16.20 13.24 9.60
CA THR A 99 -16.94 14.50 9.72
C THR A 99 -17.32 14.80 11.17
N GLU A 100 -17.80 13.80 11.91
CA GLU A 100 -18.15 13.93 13.33
C GLU A 100 -16.93 14.20 14.23
N SER A 101 -15.76 13.68 13.86
CA SER A 101 -14.50 13.88 14.59
C SER A 101 -13.84 15.24 14.30
N ASN A 102 -14.36 16.00 13.32
CA ASN A 102 -13.95 17.33 12.89
C ASN A 102 -15.12 18.36 13.02
N LYS A 103 -16.04 18.14 13.97
CA LYS A 103 -17.22 19.01 14.16
C LYS A 103 -16.83 20.48 14.35
N GLY A 104 -17.20 21.30 13.36
CA GLY A 104 -16.95 22.74 13.34
C GLY A 104 -16.30 23.22 12.05
N ASP A 105 -15.63 22.32 11.32
CA ASP A 105 -14.87 22.65 10.12
C ASP A 105 -15.42 21.97 8.86
N THR A 106 -15.17 22.61 7.72
CA THR A 106 -15.41 22.00 6.41
C THR A 106 -14.32 20.97 6.14
N VAL A 107 -14.70 19.69 6.05
CA VAL A 107 -13.77 18.63 5.59
C VAL A 107 -13.59 18.78 4.08
N HIS A 108 -12.38 19.15 3.65
CA HIS A 108 -12.07 19.31 2.24
C HIS A 108 -11.93 17.95 1.55
N GLU A 109 -12.44 17.85 0.33
CA GLU A 109 -12.28 16.65 -0.49
C GLU A 109 -11.12 16.81 -1.49
N LEU A 110 -10.40 15.72 -1.73
CA LEU A 110 -9.28 15.64 -2.66
C LEU A 110 -9.63 14.73 -3.83
N CYS A 111 -9.28 15.19 -5.03
CA CYS A 111 -9.40 14.46 -6.28
C CYS A 111 -8.04 14.38 -6.98
N PRO A 112 -7.86 13.49 -7.97
CA PRO A 112 -6.62 13.41 -8.73
C PRO A 112 -6.19 14.78 -9.31
N GLU A 113 -7.16 15.59 -9.75
CA GLU A 113 -6.93 16.93 -10.29
C GLU A 113 -6.44 17.93 -9.24
N SER A 114 -6.70 17.69 -7.94
CA SER A 114 -6.17 18.53 -6.85
C SER A 114 -4.64 18.55 -6.85
N LEU A 115 -3.98 17.48 -7.33
CA LEU A 115 -2.53 17.46 -7.47
C LEU A 115 -2.01 18.37 -8.61
N LEU A 116 -2.86 18.84 -9.50
CA LEU A 116 -2.46 19.72 -10.61
C LEU A 116 -2.33 21.18 -10.19
N ASN A 117 -2.98 21.60 -9.10
CA ASN A 117 -3.00 23.00 -8.66
C ASN A 117 -2.49 23.15 -7.21
N GLU A 118 -1.20 23.43 -7.07
CA GLU A 118 -0.50 23.47 -5.78
C GLU A 118 -1.02 24.57 -4.85
N SER A 119 -1.49 25.70 -5.40
CA SER A 119 -2.02 26.82 -4.60
C SER A 119 -3.37 26.54 -3.91
N GLU A 120 -4.04 25.45 -4.29
CA GLU A 120 -5.34 25.04 -3.73
C GLU A 120 -5.23 23.84 -2.80
N LEU A 121 -4.04 23.22 -2.68
CA LEU A 121 -3.84 22.10 -1.78
C LEU A 121 -3.74 22.58 -0.32
N PRO A 122 -4.59 22.07 0.59
CA PRO A 122 -4.50 22.39 2.01
C PRO A 122 -3.14 22.01 2.62
N VAL A 123 -2.70 22.77 3.61
CA VAL A 123 -1.51 22.46 4.43
C VAL A 123 -1.91 22.36 5.89
N ASN A 124 -1.08 21.69 6.70
CA ASN A 124 -1.36 21.43 8.10
C ASN A 124 -2.66 20.63 8.27
N VAL A 125 -2.78 19.56 7.50
CA VAL A 125 -3.96 18.69 7.44
C VAL A 125 -3.62 17.23 7.69
N ASP A 126 -4.59 16.50 8.21
CA ASP A 126 -4.57 15.05 8.33
C ASP A 126 -5.34 14.44 7.15
N VAL A 127 -4.65 13.68 6.32
CA VAL A 127 -5.14 13.21 5.03
C VAL A 127 -5.70 11.79 5.16
N TRP A 128 -6.90 11.55 4.61
CA TRP A 128 -7.61 10.27 4.73
C TRP A 128 -8.05 9.78 3.35
N GLY A 129 -7.61 8.59 2.95
CA GLY A 129 -7.92 8.06 1.63
C GLY A 129 -7.25 6.74 1.33
N TRP A 130 -7.72 6.08 0.27
CA TRP A 130 -7.01 4.98 -0.37
C TRP A 130 -6.01 5.50 -1.39
N PHE A 131 -6.37 6.58 -2.09
CA PHE A 131 -5.55 7.25 -3.11
C PHE A 131 -5.05 6.30 -4.19
N GLN A 132 -5.87 5.30 -4.55
CA GLN A 132 -5.61 4.34 -5.62
C GLN A 132 -5.88 4.96 -7.00
N TRP A 133 -5.36 6.16 -7.22
CA TRP A 133 -5.54 6.95 -8.42
C TRP A 133 -4.71 6.38 -9.57
N ASN A 134 -5.00 6.82 -10.80
CA ASN A 134 -4.19 6.45 -11.95
C ASN A 134 -2.73 6.90 -11.72
N MET A 135 -1.76 6.01 -11.94
CA MET A 135 -0.34 6.29 -11.73
C MET A 135 0.25 7.33 -12.70
N GLU A 136 -0.50 7.79 -13.71
CA GLU A 136 -0.11 8.91 -14.57
C GLU A 136 0.24 10.17 -13.76
N TYR A 137 -0.46 10.47 -12.67
CA TYR A 137 -0.16 11.62 -11.80
C TYR A 137 1.17 11.47 -11.05
N ALA A 138 1.63 10.23 -10.86
CA ALA A 138 2.92 9.93 -10.23
C ALA A 138 4.08 9.87 -11.24
N LYS A 139 3.79 9.86 -12.55
CA LYS A 139 4.78 9.75 -13.63
C LYS A 139 5.92 10.80 -13.54
N PRO A 140 5.67 12.08 -13.21
CA PRO A 140 6.76 13.05 -13.06
C PRO A 140 7.78 12.69 -11.96
N TYR A 141 7.38 11.83 -11.01
CA TYR A 141 8.19 11.41 -9.86
C TYR A 141 8.74 9.98 -10.02
N GLU A 142 8.58 9.34 -11.19
CA GLU A 142 8.88 7.91 -11.37
C GLU A 142 10.30 7.53 -10.91
N ALA A 143 11.33 8.28 -11.33
CA ALA A 143 12.71 7.98 -10.99
C ALA A 143 12.96 8.05 -9.47
N GLU A 144 12.34 9.02 -8.80
CA GLU A 144 12.43 9.22 -7.37
C GLU A 144 11.69 8.11 -6.61
N LEU A 145 10.44 7.81 -7.00
CA LEU A 145 9.64 6.74 -6.39
C LEU A 145 10.34 5.38 -6.56
N ARG A 146 10.93 5.09 -7.72
CA ARG A 146 11.72 3.88 -7.95
C ARG A 146 12.99 3.82 -7.11
N ALA A 147 13.58 4.96 -6.75
CA ALA A 147 14.75 5.00 -5.87
C ALA A 147 14.32 4.80 -4.40
N MET A 148 13.21 5.42 -4.01
CA MET A 148 12.64 5.37 -2.68
C MET A 148 12.18 3.97 -2.27
N PHE A 149 11.49 3.23 -3.14
CA PHE A 149 11.05 1.87 -2.83
C PHE A 149 12.11 0.80 -3.12
N ARG A 150 13.40 1.18 -3.11
CA ARG A 150 14.49 0.20 -3.11
C ARG A 150 14.65 -0.34 -1.70
N PRO A 151 14.65 -1.67 -1.53
CA PRO A 151 14.92 -2.22 -0.22
C PRO A 151 16.30 -1.81 0.27
N VAL A 152 16.44 -1.67 1.59
CA VAL A 152 17.74 -1.36 2.21
C VAL A 152 18.82 -2.33 1.72
N PRO A 153 20.07 -1.86 1.50
CA PRO A 153 21.07 -2.64 0.76
C PRO A 153 21.31 -4.06 1.29
N GLU A 154 21.34 -4.22 2.60
CA GLU A 154 21.57 -5.48 3.30
C GLU A 154 20.42 -6.45 3.06
N LEU A 155 19.17 -5.99 3.24
CA LEU A 155 17.96 -6.76 2.96
C LEU A 155 17.90 -7.17 1.48
N LYS A 156 18.17 -6.22 0.58
CA LYS A 156 18.20 -6.48 -0.86
C LYS A 156 19.23 -7.57 -1.21
N ALA A 157 20.45 -7.46 -0.69
CA ALA A 157 21.51 -8.43 -0.96
C ALA A 157 21.18 -9.83 -0.41
N ALA A 158 20.58 -9.90 0.79
CA ALA A 158 20.14 -11.16 1.38
C ALA A 158 19.02 -11.81 0.56
N MET A 159 18.02 -11.03 0.13
CA MET A 159 16.91 -11.54 -0.66
C MET A 159 17.33 -11.92 -2.08
N ASP A 160 18.17 -11.13 -2.75
CA ASP A 160 18.71 -11.47 -4.08
C ASP A 160 19.46 -12.80 -4.05
N ARG A 161 20.35 -13.00 -3.06
CA ARG A 161 21.08 -14.26 -2.91
C ARG A 161 20.12 -15.45 -2.80
N GLN A 162 19.10 -15.33 -1.97
CA GLN A 162 18.12 -16.41 -1.79
C GLN A 162 17.31 -16.69 -3.05
N VAL A 163 16.85 -15.65 -3.76
CA VAL A 163 16.10 -15.82 -5.02
C VAL A 163 16.98 -16.46 -6.09
N ASP A 164 18.23 -16.02 -6.23
CA ASP A 164 19.15 -16.55 -7.23
C ASP A 164 19.53 -18.01 -6.94
N GLU A 165 19.85 -18.33 -5.69
CA GLU A 165 20.26 -19.69 -5.28
C GLU A 165 19.10 -20.69 -5.25
N LYS A 166 17.89 -20.27 -4.85
CA LYS A 166 16.77 -21.17 -4.55
C LYS A 166 15.70 -21.21 -5.63
N LEU A 167 15.44 -20.09 -6.32
CA LEU A 167 14.41 -20.02 -7.38
C LEU A 167 15.04 -20.06 -8.77
N ARG A 168 15.99 -19.19 -9.07
CA ARG A 168 16.58 -19.11 -10.43
C ARG A 168 17.47 -20.29 -10.79
N SER A 169 17.91 -21.06 -9.79
CA SER A 169 18.65 -22.31 -10.03
C SER A 169 17.77 -23.45 -10.54
N LEU A 170 16.43 -23.31 -10.45
CA LEU A 170 15.48 -24.36 -10.83
C LEU A 170 15.14 -24.36 -12.33
N GLY A 171 15.42 -23.27 -13.05
CA GLY A 171 15.15 -23.16 -14.48
C GLY A 171 15.52 -21.79 -15.04
N LYS A 172 15.49 -21.66 -16.36
CA LYS A 172 15.93 -20.45 -17.06
C LYS A 172 14.87 -19.36 -17.11
N THR A 173 13.60 -19.74 -17.07
CA THR A 173 12.48 -18.78 -17.15
C THR A 173 11.63 -18.87 -15.89
N VAL A 174 11.52 -17.78 -15.14
CA VAL A 174 10.61 -17.72 -13.99
C VAL A 174 9.29 -17.10 -14.42
N VAL A 175 8.18 -17.77 -14.12
CA VAL A 175 6.84 -17.22 -14.25
C VAL A 175 6.29 -16.98 -12.85
N GLY A 176 6.13 -15.71 -12.47
CA GLY A 176 5.55 -15.32 -11.18
C GLY A 176 4.04 -15.09 -11.30
N VAL A 177 3.26 -15.75 -10.44
CA VAL A 177 1.80 -15.55 -10.36
C VAL A 177 1.42 -15.19 -8.93
N HIS A 178 0.76 -14.03 -8.77
CA HIS A 178 0.15 -13.64 -7.51
C HIS A 178 -1.37 -13.63 -7.63
N LEU A 179 -2.04 -14.38 -6.76
CA LEU A 179 -3.51 -14.43 -6.69
C LEU A 179 -3.99 -14.00 -5.32
N ARG A 180 -4.78 -12.91 -5.29
CA ARG A 180 -5.44 -12.41 -4.08
C ARG A 180 -6.88 -12.88 -4.05
N LEU A 181 -7.21 -13.75 -3.11
CA LEU A 181 -8.50 -14.47 -3.09
C LEU A 181 -9.27 -14.29 -1.77
N GLY A 182 -8.64 -14.51 -0.62
CA GLY A 182 -9.24 -14.79 0.69
C GLY A 182 -10.49 -13.99 1.08
N ASP A 183 -10.31 -12.84 1.73
CA ASP A 183 -11.41 -11.98 2.21
C ASP A 183 -12.28 -11.39 1.08
N TYR A 184 -11.82 -11.44 -0.17
CA TYR A 184 -12.61 -11.00 -1.31
C TYR A 184 -13.77 -11.95 -1.60
N LYS A 185 -13.65 -13.25 -1.25
CA LYS A 185 -14.70 -14.26 -1.43
C LYS A 185 -15.98 -13.90 -0.66
N ASN A 186 -15.83 -13.19 0.46
CA ASN A 186 -16.93 -12.82 1.36
C ASN A 186 -17.35 -11.35 1.21
N THR A 187 -16.64 -10.58 0.39
CA THR A 187 -16.92 -9.16 0.19
C THR A 187 -17.62 -8.99 -1.15
N SER A 188 -18.90 -9.36 -1.22
CA SER A 188 -19.71 -9.35 -2.45
C SER A 188 -20.14 -7.95 -2.91
N ALA A 189 -19.47 -6.87 -2.45
CA ALA A 189 -20.07 -5.54 -2.44
C ALA A 189 -19.49 -4.53 -3.45
N ALA A 190 -18.53 -4.88 -4.30
CA ALA A 190 -18.02 -3.92 -5.27
C ALA A 190 -17.29 -4.51 -6.48
N SER A 191 -17.16 -3.71 -7.54
CA SER A 191 -16.41 -4.03 -8.77
C SER A 191 -14.92 -4.35 -8.54
N TRP A 192 -14.36 -4.02 -7.37
CA TRP A 192 -12.94 -4.29 -7.03
C TRP A 192 -12.71 -5.62 -6.30
N SER A 193 -13.76 -6.33 -5.87
CA SER A 193 -13.66 -7.65 -5.24
C SER A 193 -13.90 -8.80 -6.24
N TYR A 194 -13.88 -8.52 -7.54
CA TYR A 194 -13.95 -9.56 -8.57
C TYR A 194 -12.75 -10.49 -8.44
N ILE A 195 -13.04 -11.75 -8.11
CA ILE A 195 -12.05 -12.81 -8.09
C ILE A 195 -12.10 -13.51 -9.44
N ALA A 196 -11.07 -13.28 -10.25
CA ALA A 196 -10.88 -14.04 -11.48
C ALA A 196 -10.69 -15.54 -11.13
N PRO A 197 -11.43 -16.45 -11.78
CA PRO A 197 -11.27 -17.89 -11.56
C PRO A 197 -9.82 -18.33 -11.77
N THR A 198 -9.31 -19.19 -10.88
CA THR A 198 -7.96 -19.78 -11.03
C THR A 198 -7.80 -20.49 -12.37
N SER A 199 -8.87 -21.08 -12.89
CA SER A 199 -8.89 -21.75 -14.20
C SER A 199 -8.47 -20.86 -15.37
N TRP A 200 -8.74 -19.55 -15.33
CA TRP A 200 -8.35 -18.64 -16.40
C TRP A 200 -6.82 -18.50 -16.48
N TYR A 201 -6.16 -18.43 -15.33
CA TYR A 201 -4.71 -18.37 -15.25
C TYR A 201 -4.07 -19.71 -15.64
N VAL A 202 -4.70 -20.83 -15.26
CA VAL A 202 -4.27 -22.17 -15.66
C VAL A 202 -4.37 -22.34 -17.18
N GLU A 203 -5.48 -21.94 -17.80
CA GLU A 203 -5.64 -21.96 -19.26
C GLU A 203 -4.61 -21.09 -19.97
N TRP A 204 -4.40 -19.86 -19.48
CA TRP A 204 -3.34 -18.97 -19.97
C TRP A 204 -1.94 -19.61 -19.86
N LEU A 205 -1.63 -20.22 -18.71
CA LEU A 205 -0.35 -20.91 -18.53
C LEU A 205 -0.23 -22.10 -19.48
N ARG A 206 -1.27 -22.90 -19.73
CA ARG A 206 -1.20 -24.03 -20.69
C ARG A 206 -0.80 -23.59 -22.09
N GLU A 207 -1.26 -22.41 -22.52
CA GLU A 207 -0.89 -21.83 -23.81
C GLU A 207 0.53 -21.27 -23.80
N LEU A 208 0.93 -20.59 -22.72
CA LEU A 208 2.24 -19.97 -22.59
C LEU A 208 3.38 -20.98 -22.35
N TRP A 209 3.18 -21.94 -21.46
CA TRP A 209 4.19 -22.86 -20.93
C TRP A 209 5.05 -23.54 -21.99
N PRO A 210 4.49 -24.15 -23.06
CA PRO A 210 5.30 -24.83 -24.09
C PRO A 210 6.18 -23.88 -24.92
N THR A 211 6.00 -22.56 -24.80
CA THR A 211 6.79 -21.55 -25.51
C THR A 211 8.02 -21.08 -24.72
N LEU A 212 8.12 -21.46 -23.44
CA LEU A 212 9.17 -21.00 -22.53
C LEU A 212 10.35 -21.98 -22.47
N ASP A 213 11.58 -21.47 -22.37
CA ASP A 213 12.79 -22.28 -22.16
C ASP A 213 12.93 -22.59 -20.67
N ASP A 214 12.80 -23.87 -20.30
CA ASP A 214 13.00 -24.39 -18.95
C ASP A 214 12.26 -23.57 -17.85
N PRO A 215 10.90 -23.51 -17.92
CA PRO A 215 10.12 -22.65 -17.04
C PRO A 215 9.93 -23.20 -15.62
N VAL A 216 9.90 -22.30 -14.64
CA VAL A 216 9.56 -22.56 -13.23
C VAL A 216 8.43 -21.62 -12.82
N LEU A 217 7.38 -22.17 -12.21
CA LEU A 217 6.23 -21.41 -11.74
C LEU A 217 6.42 -21.05 -10.27
N PHE A 218 6.58 -19.76 -9.99
CA PHE A 218 6.52 -19.23 -8.64
C PHE A 218 5.11 -18.71 -8.36
N VAL A 219 4.49 -19.13 -7.25
CA VAL A 219 3.16 -18.64 -6.84
C VAL A 219 3.18 -18.01 -5.47
N ALA A 220 2.42 -16.91 -5.33
CA ALA A 220 2.15 -16.25 -4.07
C ALA A 220 0.64 -16.02 -3.93
N SER A 221 0.07 -16.35 -2.78
CA SER A 221 -1.36 -16.16 -2.53
C SER A 221 -1.67 -16.18 -1.05
N ASP A 222 -2.70 -15.43 -0.67
CA ASP A 222 -3.31 -15.52 0.65
C ASP A 222 -4.22 -16.76 0.82
N GLU A 223 -4.40 -17.55 -0.23
CA GLU A 223 -5.13 -18.82 -0.26
C GLU A 223 -4.25 -19.91 -0.93
N ILE A 224 -3.01 -20.04 -0.44
CA ILE A 224 -1.94 -20.78 -1.09
C ILE A 224 -2.27 -22.24 -1.39
N ASP A 225 -2.94 -22.96 -0.48
CA ASP A 225 -3.32 -24.37 -0.69
C ASP A 225 -4.27 -24.56 -1.88
N THR A 226 -5.17 -23.60 -2.10
CA THR A 226 -6.07 -23.61 -3.25
C THR A 226 -5.28 -23.40 -4.55
N VAL A 227 -4.36 -22.44 -4.55
CA VAL A 227 -3.52 -22.14 -5.72
C VAL A 227 -2.59 -23.31 -6.04
N LEU A 228 -1.93 -23.91 -5.04
CA LEU A 228 -1.05 -25.06 -5.26
C LEU A 228 -1.81 -26.26 -5.85
N ARG A 229 -3.03 -26.53 -5.37
CA ARG A 229 -3.88 -27.59 -5.92
C ARG A 229 -4.27 -27.30 -7.36
N ASP A 230 -4.74 -26.09 -7.65
CA ASP A 230 -5.28 -25.75 -8.97
C ASP A 230 -4.18 -25.65 -10.04
N PHE A 231 -2.95 -25.27 -9.65
CA PHE A 231 -1.79 -25.11 -10.54
C PHE A 231 -0.84 -26.32 -10.52
N ALA A 232 -1.24 -27.44 -9.90
CA ALA A 232 -0.37 -28.60 -9.67
C ALA A 232 0.31 -29.16 -10.93
N GLU A 233 -0.30 -29.00 -12.11
CA GLU A 233 0.26 -29.46 -13.38
C GLU A 233 1.57 -28.75 -13.79
N PHE A 234 1.86 -27.58 -13.20
CA PHE A 234 3.08 -26.79 -13.45
C PHE A 234 4.14 -26.95 -12.36
N ASN A 235 3.90 -27.82 -11.36
CA ASN A 235 4.79 -28.03 -10.20
C ASN A 235 5.22 -26.70 -9.53
N PRO A 236 4.25 -25.89 -9.04
CA PRO A 236 4.53 -24.56 -8.50
C PRO A 236 5.42 -24.62 -7.25
N VAL A 237 6.25 -23.60 -7.11
CA VAL A 237 7.07 -23.35 -5.91
C VAL A 237 6.62 -22.05 -5.22
N THR A 238 6.82 -22.00 -3.91
CA THR A 238 6.55 -20.85 -3.04
C THR A 238 7.81 -20.43 -2.30
N THR A 239 7.81 -19.27 -1.65
CA THR A 239 8.90 -18.88 -0.74
C THR A 239 9.08 -19.91 0.38
N ASP A 240 7.99 -20.39 0.96
CA ASP A 240 8.00 -21.43 2.00
C ASP A 240 8.62 -22.74 1.51
N SER A 241 8.22 -23.25 0.34
CA SER A 241 8.77 -24.52 -0.18
C SER A 241 10.26 -24.43 -0.50
N LEU A 242 10.73 -23.23 -0.83
CA LEU A 242 12.12 -22.93 -1.14
C LEU A 242 12.92 -22.50 0.10
N GLY A 243 12.25 -22.24 1.23
CA GLY A 243 12.85 -21.65 2.43
C GLY A 243 13.39 -20.24 2.21
N ILE A 244 12.83 -19.45 1.29
CA ILE A 244 13.16 -18.04 1.09
C ILE A 244 12.49 -17.24 2.22
N THR A 245 13.29 -16.67 3.11
CA THR A 245 12.81 -16.02 4.32
C THR A 245 13.41 -14.63 4.47
N LEU A 246 12.75 -13.78 5.27
CA LEU A 246 13.37 -12.55 5.73
C LEU A 246 14.59 -12.86 6.62
N PRO A 247 15.64 -12.02 6.60
CA PRO A 247 16.71 -12.12 7.59
C PRO A 247 16.15 -11.96 9.02
N GLU A 248 16.76 -12.64 10.00
CA GLU A 248 16.29 -12.69 11.40
C GLU A 248 16.07 -11.29 12.00
N GLU A 249 16.90 -10.31 11.62
CA GLU A 249 16.78 -8.91 12.06
C GLU A 249 15.46 -8.21 11.63
N TYR A 250 14.68 -8.79 10.71
CA TYR A 250 13.37 -8.29 10.27
C TYR A 250 12.18 -9.11 10.80
N GLU A 251 12.39 -10.07 11.72
CA GLU A 251 11.29 -10.90 12.24
C GLU A 251 10.23 -10.08 12.98
N ASP A 252 10.64 -9.05 13.72
CA ASP A 252 9.74 -8.27 14.59
C ASP A 252 8.86 -7.25 13.85
N ILE A 253 9.16 -6.94 12.58
CA ILE A 253 8.42 -5.90 11.82
C ILE A 253 7.14 -6.42 11.14
N LYS A 254 6.75 -7.68 11.40
CA LYS A 254 5.54 -8.32 10.84
C LYS A 254 5.47 -8.28 9.31
N ALA A 255 6.62 -8.38 8.65
CA ALA A 255 6.75 -8.29 7.20
C ALA A 255 6.72 -9.66 6.50
N GLY A 256 6.01 -10.67 7.04
CA GLY A 256 6.01 -12.04 6.50
C GLY A 256 5.56 -12.16 5.04
N PHE A 257 4.87 -11.16 4.49
CA PHE A 257 4.50 -11.08 3.07
C PHE A 257 5.66 -10.66 2.15
N PHE A 258 6.73 -10.10 2.71
CA PHE A 258 7.79 -9.44 1.94
C PHE A 258 8.61 -10.41 1.09
N PRO A 259 8.93 -11.64 1.52
CA PRO A 259 9.60 -12.61 0.65
C PRO A 259 8.84 -12.86 -0.66
N ASP A 260 7.52 -13.03 -0.60
CA ASP A 260 6.68 -13.21 -1.78
C ASP A 260 6.69 -11.96 -2.65
N PHE A 261 6.44 -10.79 -2.05
CA PHE A 261 6.46 -9.51 -2.76
C PHE A 261 7.79 -9.29 -3.48
N TYR A 262 8.91 -9.50 -2.78
CA TYR A 262 10.24 -9.31 -3.33
C TYR A 262 10.51 -10.26 -4.49
N THR A 263 10.19 -11.54 -4.31
CA THR A 263 10.41 -12.60 -5.32
C THR A 263 9.63 -12.32 -6.61
N LEU A 264 8.39 -11.82 -6.50
CA LEU A 264 7.57 -11.43 -7.67
C LEU A 264 8.13 -10.26 -8.49
N THR A 265 9.07 -9.49 -7.94
CA THR A 265 9.67 -8.33 -8.64
C THR A 265 10.95 -8.67 -9.42
N LYS A 266 11.30 -9.96 -9.51
CA LYS A 266 12.58 -10.44 -10.06
C LYS A 266 12.44 -11.07 -11.44
#